data_AF-Q4T2C2-F1
#
_entry.id   AF-Q4T2C2-F1
#
_cell.length_a   1.000
_cell.length_b   1.000
_cell.length_c   1.000
_cell.angle_alpha   90.00
_cell.angle_beta   90.00
_cell.angle_gamma   90.00
#
_symmetry.space_group_name_H-M   'P 1'
#
loop_
_entity.id
_entity.type
_entity.pdbx_description
1 polymer ?
#
loop_
_entity_poly.entity_id
_entity_poly.type
_entity_poly.pdbx_seq_one_letter_code
_entity_poly.pdbx_strand_id
1 'polypeptide(L)'
;MASYFDVQSGHLGQITRDTTYNLFFQCRYTATSVNSLVIELLPSDPPQPVASIGPVRVLMRLANGKCTTKGCNEVEAAFTSFYTDEEYPVLKVLREPVYVQVEILERTDPLVVLTLDHCWTTTSPNPHTFPQWDILINGY
;
A
#
# COMPACT_ATOMS: atom_id res chain seq x y z
N MET A 1 -24.42 -105.32 9.47
CA MET A 1 -25.23 -104.12 9.22
C MET A 1 -24.53 -103.33 8.12
N ALA A 2 -25.18 -103.06 7.00
CA ALA A 2 -24.66 -102.18 5.97
C ALA A 2 -25.76 -101.17 5.64
N SER A 3 -25.51 -99.89 5.93
CA SER A 3 -26.40 -98.79 5.54
C SER A 3 -26.15 -98.47 4.06
N TYR A 4 -27.18 -98.53 3.23
CA TYR A 4 -27.10 -98.20 1.81
C TYR A 4 -27.52 -96.74 1.61
N PHE A 5 -26.61 -95.90 1.13
CA PHE A 5 -26.92 -94.52 0.76
C PHE A 5 -27.53 -94.52 -0.65
N ASP A 6 -28.74 -93.98 -0.79
CA ASP A 6 -29.42 -93.89 -2.08
C ASP A 6 -28.94 -92.64 -2.84
N VAL A 7 -28.35 -92.83 -4.02
CA VAL A 7 -27.74 -91.78 -4.85
C VAL A 7 -28.42 -91.76 -6.21
N GLN A 8 -29.14 -90.68 -6.50
CA GLN A 8 -29.81 -90.49 -7.78
C GLN A 8 -28.93 -89.62 -8.70
N SER A 9 -28.59 -90.15 -9.87
CA SER A 9 -27.70 -89.48 -10.83
C SER A 9 -28.51 -88.81 -11.95
N GLY A 10 -28.34 -87.51 -12.15
CA GLY A 10 -28.92 -86.74 -13.25
C GLY A 10 -27.85 -86.12 -14.16
N HIS A 11 -28.27 -85.56 -15.29
CA HIS A 11 -27.36 -85.00 -16.31
C HIS A 11 -26.45 -83.86 -15.79
N LEU A 12 -26.87 -83.17 -14.72
CA LEU A 12 -26.16 -82.02 -14.14
C LEU A 12 -25.48 -82.34 -12.79
N GLY A 13 -25.50 -83.59 -12.32
CA GLY A 13 -24.87 -84.01 -11.07
C GLY A 13 -25.60 -85.13 -10.34
N GLN A 14 -25.05 -85.57 -9.20
CA GLN A 14 -25.64 -86.61 -8.36
C GLN A 14 -26.22 -86.00 -7.07
N ILE A 15 -27.39 -86.48 -6.65
CA ILE A 15 -28.09 -86.02 -5.43
C ILE A 15 -28.16 -87.21 -4.47
N THR A 16 -27.78 -87.02 -3.21
CA THR A 16 -28.05 -88.00 -2.13
C THR A 16 -29.06 -87.41 -1.16
N ARG A 17 -29.86 -88.28 -0.53
CA ARG A 17 -31.01 -87.85 0.28
C ARG A 17 -30.64 -87.05 1.54
N ASP A 18 -29.39 -87.16 1.99
CA ASP A 18 -28.86 -86.56 3.22
C ASP A 18 -27.69 -85.58 2.95
N THR A 19 -27.70 -84.80 1.86
CA THR A 19 -26.67 -83.77 1.65
C THR A 19 -27.04 -82.44 2.31
N THR A 20 -26.23 -81.97 3.26
CA THR A 20 -26.23 -80.58 3.70
C THR A 20 -25.13 -79.81 2.97
N TYR A 21 -25.53 -78.83 2.15
CA TYR A 21 -24.58 -77.97 1.43
C TYR A 21 -24.74 -76.52 1.92
N ASN A 22 -23.73 -76.02 2.60
CA ASN A 22 -23.68 -74.64 3.09
C ASN A 22 -22.58 -73.89 2.35
N LEU A 23 -22.95 -72.87 1.58
CA LEU A 23 -22.03 -71.99 0.89
C LEU A 23 -22.05 -70.61 1.55
N PHE A 24 -20.91 -70.19 2.07
CA PHE A 24 -20.70 -68.85 2.57
C PHE A 24 -19.74 -68.12 1.63
N PHE A 25 -20.12 -66.93 1.17
CA PHE A 25 -19.22 -66.04 0.45
C PHE A 25 -19.13 -64.70 1.18
N GLN A 26 -17.96 -64.07 1.08
CA GLN A 26 -17.68 -62.79 1.71
C GLN A 26 -17.00 -61.89 0.69
N CYS A 27 -17.59 -60.71 0.46
CA CYS A 27 -16.93 -59.65 -0.29
C CYS A 27 -16.30 -58.67 0.70
N ARG A 28 -15.04 -58.28 0.44
CA ARG A 28 -14.32 -57.28 1.23
C ARG A 28 -13.98 -56.10 0.34
N TYR A 29 -14.51 -54.94 0.67
CA TYR A 29 -14.22 -53.70 -0.03
C TYR A 29 -13.24 -52.86 0.78
N THR A 30 -12.21 -52.34 0.14
CA THR A 30 -11.31 -51.34 0.70
C THR A 30 -11.76 -49.96 0.23
N ALA A 31 -12.23 -49.13 1.15
CA ALA A 31 -12.60 -47.74 0.86
C ALA A 31 -11.32 -46.88 0.82
N THR A 32 -10.63 -46.90 -0.32
CA THR A 32 -9.43 -46.08 -0.57
C THR A 32 -9.66 -45.02 -1.65
N SER A 33 -10.90 -44.67 -1.96
CA SER A 33 -11.19 -43.64 -2.96
C SER A 33 -11.05 -42.25 -2.35
N VAL A 34 -10.01 -41.53 -2.79
CA VAL A 34 -9.87 -40.09 -2.54
C VAL A 34 -10.45 -39.36 -3.74
N ASN A 35 -11.51 -38.59 -3.53
CA ASN A 35 -12.11 -37.76 -4.58
C ASN A 35 -11.49 -36.36 -4.52
N SER A 36 -11.03 -35.85 -5.66
CA SER A 36 -10.54 -34.49 -5.78
C SER A 36 -11.71 -33.53 -6.05
N LEU A 37 -11.81 -32.49 -5.22
CA LEU A 37 -12.68 -31.34 -5.50
C LEU A 37 -11.81 -30.26 -6.16
N VAL A 38 -12.12 -29.92 -7.40
CA VAL A 38 -11.47 -28.80 -8.09
C VAL A 38 -12.31 -27.56 -7.81
N ILE A 39 -11.77 -26.63 -7.03
CA ILE A 39 -12.38 -25.31 -6.81
C ILE A 39 -11.63 -24.32 -7.69
N GLU A 40 -12.33 -23.78 -8.69
CA GLU A 40 -11.80 -22.73 -9.55
C GLU A 40 -12.22 -21.37 -8.96
N LEU A 41 -11.29 -20.70 -8.30
CA LEU A 41 -11.48 -19.35 -7.78
C LEU A 41 -11.12 -18.37 -8.91
N LEU A 42 -12.14 -17.81 -9.57
CA LEU A 42 -11.96 -16.69 -10.47
C LEU A 42 -11.68 -15.43 -9.63
N PRO A 43 -10.47 -14.85 -9.68
CA PRO A 43 -10.19 -13.61 -8.98
C PRO A 43 -11.06 -12.50 -9.57
N SER A 44 -11.69 -11.69 -8.72
CA SER A 44 -12.41 -10.50 -9.16
C SER A 44 -11.44 -9.49 -9.77
N ASP A 45 -11.84 -8.81 -10.83
CA ASP A 45 -11.03 -7.76 -11.44
C ASP A 45 -10.60 -6.72 -10.40
N PRO A 46 -9.33 -6.27 -10.42
CA PRO A 46 -8.86 -5.24 -9.51
C PRO A 46 -9.65 -3.94 -9.75
N PRO A 47 -9.94 -3.17 -8.69
CA PRO A 47 -10.61 -1.89 -8.85
C PRO A 47 -9.80 -0.98 -9.78
N GLN A 48 -10.51 -0.26 -10.67
CA GLN A 48 -9.87 0.65 -11.60
C GLN A 48 -9.17 1.79 -10.84
N PRO A 49 -7.96 2.20 -11.26
CA PRO A 49 -7.30 3.35 -10.66
C PRO A 49 -8.11 4.62 -10.94
N VAL A 50 -8.30 5.44 -9.90
CA VAL A 50 -8.97 6.74 -10.00
C VAL A 50 -7.93 7.84 -9.77
N ALA A 51 -7.75 8.71 -10.75
CA ALA A 51 -6.97 9.94 -10.61
C ALA A 51 -7.93 11.13 -10.50
N SER A 52 -7.64 12.07 -9.60
CA SER A 52 -8.42 13.29 -9.38
C SER A 52 -7.50 14.50 -9.27
N ILE A 53 -7.98 15.67 -9.68
CA ILE A 53 -7.27 16.94 -9.52
C ILE A 53 -7.52 17.44 -8.10
N GLY A 54 -6.44 17.63 -7.34
CA GLY A 54 -6.46 18.20 -5.99
C GLY A 54 -5.68 19.51 -5.92
N PRO A 55 -6.04 20.44 -5.02
CA PRO A 55 -5.27 21.65 -4.80
C PRO A 55 -3.94 21.36 -4.10
N VAL A 56 -2.86 22.00 -4.53
CA VAL A 56 -1.57 22.02 -3.82
C VAL A 56 -1.49 23.32 -3.02
N ARG A 57 -1.30 23.21 -1.70
CA ARG A 57 -1.18 24.36 -0.82
C ARG A 57 0.30 24.65 -0.56
N VAL A 58 0.69 25.90 -0.75
CA VAL A 58 2.07 26.36 -0.51
C VAL A 58 2.06 27.41 0.58
N LEU A 59 3.04 27.35 1.47
CA LEU A 59 3.24 28.29 2.55
C LEU A 59 4.60 28.96 2.42
N MET A 60 4.62 30.29 2.54
CA MET A 60 5.85 31.07 2.61
C MET A 60 5.95 31.71 4.00
N ARG A 61 7.10 31.58 4.65
CA ARG A 61 7.35 32.12 6.00
C ARG A 61 8.76 32.72 6.11
N LEU A 62 8.88 33.78 6.89
CA LEU A 62 10.17 34.38 7.22
C LEU A 62 10.74 33.73 8.49
N ALA A 63 12.00 33.31 8.42
CA ALA A 63 12.68 32.63 9.52
C ALA A 63 13.45 33.63 10.39
N ASN A 64 13.44 33.42 11.72
CA ASN A 64 14.04 34.31 12.72
C ASN A 64 14.94 33.58 13.73
N GLY A 65 15.32 32.34 13.42
CA GLY A 65 16.16 31.52 14.27
C GLY A 65 17.49 32.19 14.59
N LYS A 66 17.96 31.98 15.83
CA LYS A 66 19.20 32.58 16.33
C LYS A 66 20.19 31.49 16.73
N CYS A 67 21.44 31.73 16.37
CA CYS A 67 22.54 30.88 16.78
C CYS A 67 22.97 31.25 18.21
N THR A 68 22.63 30.42 19.20
CA THR A 68 22.93 30.69 20.63
C THR A 68 24.13 29.90 21.15
N THR A 69 24.58 28.88 20.42
CA THR A 69 25.68 28.00 20.83
C THR A 69 26.96 28.28 20.04
N LYS A 70 28.11 28.07 20.68
CA LYS A 70 29.42 28.26 20.04
C LYS A 70 29.60 27.21 18.95
N GLY A 71 29.80 27.66 17.71
CA GLY A 71 30.02 26.79 16.55
C GLY A 71 28.76 26.36 15.81
N CYS A 72 27.60 26.97 16.09
CA CYS A 72 26.39 26.68 15.33
C CYS A 72 26.43 27.37 13.94
N ASN A 73 25.83 26.72 12.95
CA ASN A 73 25.71 27.24 11.59
C ASN A 73 24.51 28.21 11.53
N GLU A 74 24.78 29.49 11.27
CA GLU A 74 23.74 30.53 11.23
C GLU A 74 22.66 30.24 10.18
N VAL A 75 23.02 29.64 9.05
CA VAL A 75 22.08 29.35 7.96
C VAL A 75 21.12 28.23 8.35
N GLU A 76 21.62 27.16 8.97
CA GLU A 76 20.78 26.07 9.47
C GLU A 76 19.93 26.53 10.66
N ALA A 77 20.53 27.28 11.58
CA ALA A 77 19.85 27.78 12.77
C ALA A 77 18.74 28.77 12.42
N ALA A 78 18.86 29.52 11.31
CA ALA A 78 17.85 30.48 10.88
C ALA A 78 16.45 29.84 10.72
N PHE A 79 16.37 28.60 10.24
CA PHE A 79 15.12 27.89 9.97
C PHE A 79 14.54 27.12 11.18
N THR A 80 15.08 27.34 12.38
CA THR A 80 14.59 26.70 13.62
C THR A 80 13.36 27.39 14.22
N SER A 81 13.13 28.66 13.88
CA SER A 81 11.96 29.43 14.30
C SER A 81 11.54 30.43 13.23
N PHE A 82 10.28 30.88 13.29
CA PHE A 82 9.66 31.74 12.28
C PHE A 82 8.98 32.95 12.91
N TYR A 83 8.93 34.05 12.17
CA TYR A 83 8.16 35.23 12.56
C TYR A 83 6.66 34.94 12.57
N THR A 84 5.93 35.49 13.54
CA THR A 84 4.46 35.40 13.63
C THR A 84 3.80 36.67 13.11
N ASP A 85 2.48 36.62 12.87
CA ASP A 85 1.72 37.77 12.33
C ASP A 85 1.81 39.02 13.23
N GLU A 86 1.96 38.83 14.54
CA GLU A 86 2.10 39.92 15.52
C GLU A 86 3.46 40.63 15.44
N GLU A 87 4.47 39.99 14.86
CA GLU A 87 5.84 40.51 14.73
C GLU A 87 6.05 41.32 13.43
N TYR A 88 5.05 41.39 12.56
CA TYR A 88 5.10 42.22 11.36
C TYR A 88 4.75 43.68 11.67
N PRO A 89 5.45 44.66 11.04
CA PRO A 89 6.51 44.50 10.05
C PRO A 89 7.89 44.17 10.66
N VAL A 90 8.60 43.24 10.01
CA VAL A 90 9.96 42.85 10.42
C VAL A 90 10.95 43.95 10.03
N LEU A 91 11.63 44.52 11.02
CA LEU A 91 12.71 45.49 10.82
C LEU A 91 14.05 44.78 10.66
N LYS A 92 14.82 45.18 9.65
CA LYS A 92 16.15 44.64 9.34
C LYS A 92 17.15 45.76 9.09
N VAL A 93 18.40 45.53 9.49
CA VAL A 93 19.50 46.44 9.19
C VAL A 93 20.06 46.14 7.80
N LEU A 94 20.60 47.14 7.11
CA LEU A 94 21.28 46.92 5.82
C LEU A 94 22.34 45.83 5.95
N ARG A 95 22.36 44.91 4.98
CA ARG A 95 23.23 43.71 4.90
C ARG A 95 22.89 42.58 5.87
N GLU A 96 21.88 42.73 6.71
CA GLU A 96 21.35 41.59 7.47
C GLU A 96 20.55 40.67 6.53
N PRO A 97 20.80 39.36 6.53
CA PRO A 97 20.07 38.44 5.67
C PRO A 97 18.61 38.29 6.11
N VAL A 98 17.74 38.05 5.13
CA VAL A 98 16.35 37.64 5.33
C VAL A 98 16.20 36.21 4.85
N TYR A 99 15.93 35.31 5.77
CA TYR A 99 15.73 33.89 5.46
C TYR A 99 14.25 33.64 5.15
N VAL A 100 13.98 33.11 3.96
CA VAL A 100 12.63 32.81 3.49
C VAL A 100 12.52 31.31 3.30
N GLN A 101 11.51 30.69 3.90
CA GLN A 101 11.16 29.30 3.65
C GLN A 101 9.89 29.22 2.82
N VAL A 102 9.90 28.33 1.82
CA VAL A 102 8.73 27.95 1.06
C VAL A 102 8.51 26.44 1.24
N GLU A 103 7.28 26.04 1.54
CA GLU A 103 6.93 24.66 1.87
C GLU A 103 5.61 24.26 1.22
N ILE A 104 5.52 23.02 0.74
CA ILE A 104 4.25 22.41 0.32
C ILE A 104 3.56 21.85 1.56
N LEU A 105 2.36 22.34 1.84
CA LEU A 105 1.51 21.81 2.89
C LEU A 105 0.74 20.59 2.38
N GLU A 106 0.44 19.66 3.31
CA GLU A 106 -0.46 18.53 3.05
C GLU A 106 -0.06 17.70 1.81
N ARG A 107 1.25 17.52 1.59
CA ARG A 107 1.78 16.76 0.44
C ARG A 107 1.30 15.31 0.49
N THR A 108 0.34 14.97 -0.37
CA THR A 108 -0.24 13.62 -0.52
C THR A 108 0.53 12.74 -1.49
N ASP A 109 1.12 13.34 -2.53
CA ASP A 109 1.87 12.63 -3.57
C ASP A 109 3.39 12.84 -3.39
N PRO A 110 4.18 11.78 -3.19
CA PRO A 110 5.63 11.88 -3.04
C PRO A 110 6.36 12.31 -4.33
N LEU A 111 5.74 12.16 -5.51
CA LEU A 111 6.30 12.58 -6.79
C LEU A 111 6.24 14.10 -6.96
N VAL A 112 5.42 14.80 -6.16
CA VAL A 112 5.36 16.26 -6.17
C VAL A 112 6.58 16.83 -5.43
N VAL A 113 7.33 17.65 -6.15
CA VAL A 113 8.53 18.36 -5.68
C VAL A 113 8.31 19.86 -5.80
N LEU A 114 8.75 20.61 -4.78
CA LEU A 114 8.73 22.07 -4.81
C LEU A 114 9.98 22.59 -5.52
N THR A 115 9.81 23.39 -6.57
CA THR A 115 10.88 24.12 -7.23
C THR A 115 10.52 25.61 -7.28
N LEU A 116 11.52 26.47 -7.09
CA LEU A 116 11.35 27.93 -7.11
C LEU A 116 12.00 28.46 -8.38
N ASP A 117 11.20 28.77 -9.40
CA ASP A 117 11.75 29.21 -10.70
C ASP A 117 12.19 30.67 -10.68
N HIS A 118 11.26 31.57 -10.33
CA HIS A 118 11.48 33.03 -10.31
C HIS A 118 10.94 33.63 -9.02
N CYS A 119 11.80 34.27 -8.23
CA CYS A 119 11.41 35.01 -7.04
C CYS A 119 11.85 36.46 -7.16
N TRP A 120 10.96 37.38 -6.77
CA TRP A 120 11.21 38.83 -6.83
C TRP A 120 10.60 39.55 -5.64
N THR A 121 10.94 40.82 -5.49
CA THR A 121 10.36 41.73 -4.50
C THR A 121 9.83 43.01 -5.16
N THR A 122 8.87 43.63 -4.50
CA THR A 122 8.24 44.90 -4.88
C THR A 122 8.10 45.80 -3.65
N THR A 123 7.92 47.11 -3.86
CA THR A 123 7.65 48.07 -2.77
C THR A 123 6.17 48.13 -2.36
N SER A 124 5.31 47.38 -3.03
CA SER A 124 3.86 47.37 -2.83
C SER A 124 3.36 45.95 -2.59
N PRO A 125 2.27 45.77 -1.82
CA PRO A 125 1.61 44.47 -1.64
C PRO A 125 1.18 43.79 -2.94
N ASN A 126 1.03 44.55 -4.03
CA ASN A 126 0.73 43.99 -5.35
C ASN A 126 2.03 43.48 -6.01
N PRO A 127 2.17 42.15 -6.25
CA PRO A 127 3.40 41.54 -6.78
C PRO A 127 3.71 41.94 -8.24
N HIS A 128 2.75 42.50 -8.99
CA HIS A 128 2.92 42.91 -10.39
C HIS A 128 3.30 44.38 -10.54
N THR A 129 3.61 45.07 -9.44
CA THR A 129 4.04 46.47 -9.48
C THR A 129 5.51 46.60 -9.83
N PHE A 130 5.85 47.68 -10.53
CA PHE A 130 7.23 48.05 -10.83
C PHE A 130 7.68 49.18 -9.89
N PRO A 131 8.98 49.24 -9.54
CA PRO A 131 10.04 48.30 -9.93
C PRO A 131 9.97 46.93 -9.25
N GLN A 132 10.43 45.89 -9.95
CA GLN A 132 10.66 44.54 -9.42
C GLN A 132 12.17 44.30 -9.28
N TRP A 133 12.58 43.62 -8.21
CA TRP A 133 13.96 43.17 -8.04
C TRP A 133 14.00 41.65 -7.90
N ASP A 134 14.72 41.02 -8.80
CA ASP A 134 14.86 39.57 -8.85
C ASP A 134 15.81 39.10 -7.74
N ILE A 135 15.35 38.12 -6.96
CA ILE A 135 16.12 37.39 -5.96
C ILE A 135 16.67 36.10 -6.54
N LEU A 136 15.83 35.38 -7.30
CA LEU A 136 16.13 34.09 -7.90
C LEU A 136 15.56 34.06 -9.32
N ILE A 137 16.34 33.59 -10.29
CA ILE A 137 15.92 33.41 -11.69
C ILE A 137 16.40 32.03 -12.14
N ASN A 138 15.52 31.26 -12.77
CA ASN A 138 15.78 29.89 -13.23
C ASN A 138 16.26 28.96 -12.10
N GLY A 139 15.54 28.94 -10.97
CA GLY A 139 15.82 27.95 -9.94
C GLY A 139 15.30 26.57 -10.36
N TYR A 140 16.23 25.62 -10.46
CA TYR A 140 15.99 24.23 -10.86
C TYR A 140 15.70 23.34 -9.67
#